data_AF-A0A7S1BRT3-F1
#
_entry.id   AF-A0A7S1BRT3-F1
#
_cell.length_a   1.000
_cell.length_b   1.000
_cell.length_c   1.000
_cell.angle_alpha   90.00
_cell.angle_beta   90.00
_cell.angle_gamma   90.00
#
_symmetry.space_group_name_H-M   'P 1'
#
loop_
_entity.id
_entity.type
_entity.pdbx_description
1 polymer ?
#
loop_
_entity_poly.entity_id
_entity_poly.type
_entity_poly.pdbx_seq_one_letter_code
_entity_poly.pdbx_strand_id
1 'polypeptide(L)'
;LGICKGDCDNDDECNGDLKCYHRDESFQPVPGCSPGGDDDNEHDFCYRDRPPGPPQLKLVGNPPNRKLGRCEGDCDRDDDCAGELKCYQRWVEFQRVPGCSAGGDDDNKSDFCYRKIPRPKLNFVANPPKSPLGMCEGDCDTDRDCLGELKCYQRNRPSQRVPGCDAGGDDNNKHDFCYKEPKLKYVGNPPKRPLSMCQGDCDDDDDCLGNLKCFQREDSKSPVP
;
A
#
# COMPACT_ATOMS: atom_id res chain seq x y z
N LEU A 1 2.06 -25.93 17.21
CA LEU A 1 2.47 -24.74 18.00
C LEU A 1 1.85 -23.49 17.39
N GLY A 2 1.41 -22.54 18.23
CA GLY A 2 0.78 -21.29 17.78
C GLY A 2 1.80 -20.21 17.36
N ILE A 3 1.33 -19.05 16.88
CA ILE A 3 2.23 -17.93 16.55
C ILE A 3 2.99 -17.45 17.79
N CYS A 4 4.28 -17.16 17.63
CA CYS A 4 5.20 -16.77 18.71
C CYS A 4 5.28 -17.82 19.84
N LYS A 5 5.10 -19.11 19.50
CA LYS A 5 5.34 -20.24 20.39
C LYS A 5 6.57 -21.00 19.93
N GLY A 6 7.40 -21.38 20.90
CA GLY A 6 8.72 -21.89 20.62
C GLY A 6 8.83 -23.41 20.67
N ASP A 7 10.06 -23.87 20.44
CA ASP A 7 10.50 -25.27 20.37
C ASP A 7 9.88 -26.03 19.20
N CYS A 8 9.79 -25.38 18.02
CA CYS A 8 9.51 -26.09 16.77
C CYS A 8 10.82 -26.62 16.17
N ASP A 9 10.82 -27.86 15.69
CA ASP A 9 11.96 -28.41 14.95
C ASP A 9 11.80 -28.25 13.42
N ASN A 10 10.56 -28.05 12.95
CA ASN A 10 10.20 -27.89 11.54
C ASN A 10 8.81 -27.24 11.37
N ASP A 11 8.45 -26.90 10.13
CA ASP A 11 7.19 -26.22 9.80
C ASP A 11 5.94 -27.05 10.17
N ASP A 12 5.99 -28.39 10.16
CA ASP A 12 4.82 -29.24 10.43
C ASP A 12 4.38 -29.19 11.91
N GLU A 13 5.27 -28.73 12.79
CA GLU A 13 4.97 -28.50 14.20
C GLU A 13 4.27 -27.17 14.44
N CYS A 14 4.16 -26.31 13.43
CA CYS A 14 3.49 -25.03 13.50
C CYS A 14 2.05 -25.13 12.96
N ASN A 15 1.11 -24.41 13.61
CA ASN A 15 -0.30 -24.50 13.26
C ASN A 15 -0.59 -23.74 11.94
N GLY A 16 -1.18 -24.42 10.97
CA GLY A 16 -1.63 -23.80 9.72
C GLY A 16 -0.44 -23.38 8.85
N ASP A 17 -0.45 -22.15 8.34
CA ASP A 17 0.59 -21.63 7.43
C ASP A 17 1.78 -20.99 8.17
N LEU A 18 1.98 -21.32 9.44
CA LEU A 18 3.10 -20.83 10.23
C LEU A 18 4.37 -21.62 9.88
N LYS A 19 5.51 -20.95 9.87
CA LYS A 19 6.82 -21.58 9.66
C LYS A 19 7.63 -21.59 10.95
N CYS A 20 8.60 -22.48 11.02
CA CYS A 20 9.55 -22.52 12.12
C CYS A 20 10.73 -21.58 11.87
N TYR A 21 10.90 -20.61 12.76
CA TYR A 21 12.04 -19.68 12.74
C TYR A 21 13.14 -20.20 13.63
N HIS A 22 14.17 -20.79 13.04
CA HIS A 22 15.33 -21.22 13.81
C HIS A 22 16.17 -20.01 14.24
N ARG A 23 16.40 -19.82 15.56
CA ARG A 23 17.28 -18.75 16.05
C ARG A 23 18.65 -19.31 16.40
N ASP A 24 19.68 -18.70 15.82
CA ASP A 24 21.07 -19.03 16.16
C ASP A 24 21.52 -18.35 17.48
N GLU A 25 20.82 -17.27 17.88
CA GLU A 25 21.11 -16.50 19.09
C GLU A 25 19.81 -16.11 19.81
N SER A 26 19.80 -16.12 21.15
CA SER A 26 18.62 -15.81 21.96
C SER A 26 18.12 -14.37 21.81
N PHE A 27 18.96 -13.46 21.33
CA PHE A 27 18.59 -12.05 21.07
C PHE A 27 18.07 -11.82 19.65
N GLN A 28 18.07 -12.83 18.79
CA GLN A 28 17.61 -12.70 17.42
C GLN A 28 16.10 -12.46 17.40
N PRO A 29 15.63 -11.32 16.85
CA PRO A 29 14.21 -10.99 16.85
C PRO A 29 13.43 -11.92 15.93
N VAL A 30 12.41 -12.59 16.48
CA VAL A 30 11.46 -13.38 15.69
C VAL A 30 10.50 -12.44 14.95
N PRO A 31 10.37 -12.55 13.61
CA PRO A 31 9.54 -11.62 12.84
C PRO A 31 8.08 -11.61 13.31
N GLY A 32 7.62 -10.43 13.76
CA GLY A 32 6.23 -10.22 14.19
C GLY A 32 5.94 -10.59 15.64
N CYS A 33 6.94 -11.02 16.40
CA CYS A 33 6.84 -11.28 17.84
C CYS A 33 7.53 -10.16 18.63
N SER A 34 7.02 -9.89 19.83
CA SER A 34 7.70 -8.98 20.76
C SER A 34 8.82 -9.75 21.48
N PRO A 35 9.97 -9.12 21.75
CA PRO A 35 11.03 -9.75 22.55
C PRO A 35 10.58 -9.92 24.01
N GLY A 36 11.05 -10.99 24.67
CA GLY A 36 10.68 -11.35 26.04
C GLY A 36 9.43 -12.24 26.16
N GLY A 37 9.44 -13.16 27.12
CA GLY A 37 8.35 -14.11 27.40
C GLY A 37 8.85 -15.34 28.14
N ASP A 38 7.93 -16.17 28.65
CA ASP A 38 8.28 -17.42 29.35
C ASP A 38 9.01 -18.42 28.43
N ASP A 39 8.66 -18.38 27.14
CA ASP A 39 9.20 -19.25 26.08
C ASP A 39 10.50 -18.69 25.46
N ASP A 40 10.98 -17.49 25.84
CA ASP A 40 12.07 -16.78 25.12
C ASP A 40 13.47 -17.42 25.25
N ASN A 41 13.60 -18.48 26.06
CA ASN A 41 14.81 -19.31 26.16
C ASN A 41 14.78 -20.52 25.19
N GLU A 42 13.66 -20.75 24.50
CA GLU A 42 13.53 -21.76 23.45
C GLU A 42 14.28 -21.27 22.20
N HIS A 43 14.86 -22.17 21.40
CA HIS A 43 15.69 -21.75 20.28
C HIS A 43 14.84 -21.28 19.10
N ASP A 44 13.72 -21.94 18.83
CA ASP A 44 13.03 -21.81 17.55
C ASP A 44 11.56 -21.45 17.76
N PHE A 45 10.93 -20.67 16.87
CA PHE A 45 9.56 -20.19 17.06
C PHE A 45 8.71 -20.26 15.81
N CYS A 46 7.45 -20.66 15.99
CA CYS A 46 6.47 -20.55 14.94
C CYS A 46 6.13 -19.08 14.66
N TYR A 47 6.39 -18.63 13.45
CA TYR A 47 6.17 -17.25 13.00
C TYR A 47 5.39 -17.23 11.69
N ARG A 48 4.87 -16.04 11.35
CA ARG A 48 4.33 -15.81 10.01
C ARG A 48 5.47 -15.37 9.10
N ASP A 49 5.86 -16.26 8.19
CA ASP A 49 6.87 -15.96 7.17
C ASP A 49 6.47 -14.78 6.28
N ARG A 50 5.17 -14.66 6.03
CA ARG A 50 4.59 -13.53 5.34
C ARG A 50 3.40 -12.99 6.14
N PRO A 51 3.32 -11.69 6.44
CA PRO A 51 2.05 -11.14 6.92
C PRO A 51 0.99 -11.45 5.86
N PRO A 52 -0.25 -11.81 6.26
CA PRO A 52 -1.30 -12.07 5.29
C PRO A 52 -1.41 -10.86 4.36
N GLY A 53 -1.40 -11.15 3.05
CA GLY A 53 -1.56 -10.14 2.02
C GLY A 53 -2.85 -9.35 2.20
N PRO A 54 -3.06 -8.26 1.44
CA PRO A 54 -4.32 -7.55 1.48
C PRO A 54 -5.48 -8.52 1.18
N PRO A 55 -6.65 -8.33 1.81
CA PRO A 55 -7.77 -9.24 1.60
C PRO A 55 -8.18 -9.27 0.12
N GLN A 56 -8.62 -10.43 -0.33
CA GLN A 56 -9.24 -10.64 -1.64
C GLN A 56 -10.62 -9.97 -1.70
N LEU A 57 -11.10 -9.68 -2.91
CA LEU A 57 -12.43 -9.13 -3.11
C LEU A 57 -13.50 -10.20 -2.83
N LYS A 58 -14.53 -9.81 -2.07
CA LYS A 58 -15.65 -10.68 -1.73
C LYS A 58 -16.99 -10.00 -1.96
N LEU A 59 -17.88 -10.62 -2.72
CA LEU A 59 -19.25 -10.16 -2.88
C LEU A 59 -20.12 -10.73 -1.76
N VAL A 60 -20.80 -9.83 -1.06
CA VAL A 60 -21.75 -10.13 0.02
C VAL A 60 -23.18 -9.97 -0.48
N GLY A 61 -23.43 -9.02 -1.39
CA GLY A 61 -24.70 -8.79 -2.06
C GLY A 61 -25.02 -7.30 -2.26
N ASN A 62 -25.98 -7.01 -3.15
CA ASN A 62 -26.52 -5.68 -3.40
C ASN A 62 -28.08 -5.74 -3.42
N PRO A 63 -28.79 -5.17 -2.42
CA PRO A 63 -28.25 -4.45 -1.28
C PRO A 63 -27.59 -5.40 -0.27
N PRO A 64 -26.55 -4.94 0.46
CA PRO A 64 -25.87 -5.79 1.42
C PRO A 64 -26.72 -6.04 2.67
N ASN A 65 -26.66 -7.25 3.23
CA ASN A 65 -27.43 -7.64 4.42
C ASN A 65 -26.82 -7.18 5.76
N ARG A 66 -25.64 -6.54 5.72
CA ARG A 66 -24.92 -5.95 6.85
C ARG A 66 -23.97 -4.86 6.34
N LYS A 67 -23.38 -4.08 7.24
CA LYS A 67 -22.26 -3.20 6.88
C LYS A 67 -21.09 -4.03 6.34
N LEU A 68 -20.53 -3.58 5.23
CA LEU A 68 -19.46 -4.24 4.49
C LEU A 68 -18.08 -3.90 5.08
N GLY A 69 -17.26 -4.91 5.27
CA GLY A 69 -15.87 -4.78 5.69
C GLY A 69 -14.96 -4.36 4.53
N ARG A 70 -13.68 -4.17 4.83
CA ARG A 70 -12.68 -3.85 3.81
C ARG A 70 -12.59 -4.97 2.77
N CYS A 71 -12.58 -4.61 1.49
CA CYS A 71 -12.59 -5.50 0.32
C CYS A 71 -13.87 -6.32 0.17
N GLU A 72 -14.95 -5.96 0.87
CA GLU A 72 -16.27 -6.54 0.65
C GLU A 72 -17.14 -5.59 -0.19
N GLY A 73 -17.90 -6.18 -1.12
CA GLY A 73 -18.85 -5.51 -2.01
C GLY A 73 -20.25 -6.14 -1.90
N ASP A 74 -21.27 -5.65 -2.58
CA ASP A 74 -21.27 -4.59 -3.59
C ASP A 74 -21.92 -3.32 -2.98
N CYS A 75 -21.10 -2.33 -2.61
CA CYS A 75 -21.58 -1.11 -1.92
C CYS A 75 -22.11 -0.07 -2.91
N ASP A 76 -23.23 0.59 -2.65
CA ASP A 76 -23.68 1.70 -3.50
C ASP A 76 -23.22 3.06 -2.94
N ARG A 77 -23.01 3.15 -1.62
CA ARG A 77 -22.64 4.39 -0.91
C ARG A 77 -21.66 4.11 0.21
N ASP A 78 -20.94 5.16 0.64
CA ASP A 78 -20.05 5.09 1.81
C ASP A 78 -20.74 4.51 3.04
N ASP A 79 -22.03 4.80 3.22
CA ASP A 79 -22.80 4.31 4.35
C ASP A 79 -22.95 2.79 4.33
N ASP A 80 -22.84 2.09 3.20
CA ASP A 80 -22.91 0.63 3.17
C ASP A 80 -21.68 -0.03 3.83
N CYS A 81 -20.60 0.74 3.98
CA CYS A 81 -19.35 0.29 4.57
C CYS A 81 -19.31 0.45 6.10
N ALA A 82 -18.54 -0.42 6.75
CA ALA A 82 -18.35 -0.38 8.20
C ALA A 82 -17.37 0.72 8.61
N GLY A 83 -17.70 1.46 9.68
CA GLY A 83 -16.80 2.46 10.28
C GLY A 83 -16.46 3.61 9.33
N GLU A 84 -15.16 3.87 9.15
CA GLU A 84 -14.64 4.97 8.31
C GLU A 84 -14.32 4.54 6.86
N LEU A 85 -14.67 3.31 6.49
CA LEU A 85 -14.47 2.80 5.15
C LEU A 85 -15.32 3.61 4.14
N LYS A 86 -14.82 3.65 2.91
CA LYS A 86 -15.44 4.36 1.79
C LYS A 86 -15.82 3.39 0.71
N CYS A 87 -16.85 3.70 -0.05
CA CYS A 87 -17.25 2.86 -1.16
C CYS A 87 -16.42 3.22 -2.40
N TYR A 88 -15.61 2.27 -2.88
CA TYR A 88 -14.82 2.46 -4.09
C TYR A 88 -15.64 2.07 -5.31
N GLN A 89 -16.24 3.09 -5.91
CA GLN A 89 -17.05 2.98 -7.10
C GLN A 89 -16.16 2.63 -8.31
N ARG A 90 -16.45 1.52 -8.98
CA ARG A 90 -15.68 1.02 -10.14
C ARG A 90 -16.42 1.30 -11.44
N TRP A 91 -15.74 1.98 -12.36
CA TRP A 91 -16.32 2.42 -13.63
C TRP A 91 -15.64 1.79 -14.86
N VAL A 92 -14.54 1.08 -14.62
CA VAL A 92 -13.74 0.40 -15.65
C VAL A 92 -13.57 -1.05 -15.23
N GLU A 93 -13.63 -1.96 -16.19
CA GLU A 93 -13.41 -3.39 -15.95
C GLU A 93 -12.04 -3.62 -15.31
N PHE A 94 -11.99 -4.55 -14.35
CA PHE A 94 -10.79 -4.85 -13.57
C PHE A 94 -10.16 -3.64 -12.86
N GLN A 95 -10.92 -2.55 -12.63
CA GLN A 95 -10.43 -1.44 -11.83
C GLN A 95 -10.15 -1.95 -10.41
N ARG A 96 -8.89 -1.86 -10.00
CA ARG A 96 -8.49 -2.43 -8.71
C ARG A 96 -8.89 -1.54 -7.54
N VAL A 97 -9.23 -2.17 -6.43
CA VAL A 97 -9.67 -1.53 -5.20
C VAL A 97 -8.44 -1.24 -4.32
N PRO A 98 -8.19 0.02 -3.90
CA PRO A 98 -6.99 0.37 -3.15
C PRO A 98 -6.81 -0.45 -1.88
N GLY A 99 -5.69 -1.19 -1.80
CA GLY A 99 -5.35 -2.00 -0.65
C GLY A 99 -6.13 -3.32 -0.55
N CYS A 100 -6.72 -3.80 -1.64
CA CYS A 100 -7.23 -5.16 -1.79
C CYS A 100 -6.35 -5.93 -2.79
N SER A 101 -6.27 -7.25 -2.63
CA SER A 101 -5.65 -8.11 -3.64
C SER A 101 -6.58 -8.22 -4.86
N ALA A 102 -5.99 -8.43 -6.04
CA ALA A 102 -6.75 -8.74 -7.25
C ALA A 102 -7.21 -10.21 -7.24
N GLY A 103 -8.35 -10.51 -7.86
CA GLY A 103 -8.98 -11.84 -7.85
C GLY A 103 -10.15 -11.95 -6.86
N GLY A 104 -10.59 -13.17 -6.57
CA GLY A 104 -11.79 -13.44 -5.79
C GLY A 104 -13.08 -13.27 -6.61
N ASP A 105 -14.09 -12.63 -6.02
CA ASP A 105 -15.38 -12.37 -6.68
C ASP A 105 -15.33 -11.14 -7.61
N ASP A 106 -14.23 -10.96 -8.34
CA ASP A 106 -14.03 -9.81 -9.23
C ASP A 106 -14.86 -9.95 -10.51
N ASP A 107 -16.10 -9.45 -10.48
CA ASP A 107 -17.06 -9.48 -11.57
C ASP A 107 -16.99 -8.26 -12.53
N ASN A 108 -15.90 -7.48 -12.45
CA ASN A 108 -15.63 -6.26 -13.20
C ASN A 108 -16.44 -5.01 -12.91
N LYS A 109 -17.55 -5.07 -12.15
CA LYS A 109 -18.45 -3.92 -11.98
C LYS A 109 -18.98 -3.71 -10.56
N SER A 110 -18.82 -4.67 -9.67
CA SER A 110 -19.21 -4.48 -8.27
C SER A 110 -18.30 -3.48 -7.57
N ASP A 111 -18.82 -2.75 -6.60
CA ASP A 111 -18.12 -1.75 -5.81
C ASP A 111 -17.67 -2.32 -4.47
N PHE A 112 -16.59 -1.79 -3.91
CA PHE A 112 -15.99 -2.40 -2.73
C PHE A 112 -15.61 -1.38 -1.68
N CYS A 113 -15.82 -1.74 -0.42
CA CYS A 113 -15.42 -0.92 0.71
C CYS A 113 -13.90 -0.92 0.88
N TYR A 114 -13.29 0.25 0.96
CA TYR A 114 -11.84 0.41 1.10
C TYR A 114 -11.50 1.44 2.17
N ARG A 115 -10.25 1.38 2.66
CA ARG A 115 -9.72 2.39 3.57
C ARG A 115 -9.16 3.55 2.77
N LYS A 116 -9.88 4.68 2.74
CA LYS A 116 -9.35 5.92 2.16
C LYS A 116 -8.25 6.48 3.07
N ILE A 117 -7.05 6.67 2.51
CA ILE A 117 -5.94 7.34 3.20
C ILE A 117 -6.03 8.83 2.86
N PRO A 118 -6.36 9.72 3.82
CA PRO A 118 -6.44 11.15 3.56
C PRO A 118 -5.10 11.70 3.10
N ARG A 119 -5.09 12.50 2.03
CA ARG A 119 -3.91 13.20 1.55
C ARG A 119 -4.18 14.71 1.48
N PRO A 120 -3.15 15.56 1.51
CA PRO A 120 -3.36 16.99 1.30
C PRO A 120 -4.00 17.23 -0.07
N LYS A 121 -4.96 18.16 -0.11
CA LYS A 121 -5.53 18.66 -1.37
C LYS A 121 -4.56 19.63 -2.04
N LEU A 122 -4.75 19.84 -3.33
CA LEU A 122 -3.97 20.82 -4.09
C LEU A 122 -4.30 22.24 -3.63
N ASN A 123 -3.27 23.03 -3.33
CA ASN A 123 -3.38 24.39 -2.82
C ASN A 123 -2.49 25.34 -3.61
N PHE A 124 -3.08 26.23 -4.40
CA PHE A 124 -2.37 27.32 -5.06
C PHE A 124 -2.00 28.38 -4.03
N VAL A 125 -0.70 28.65 -3.92
CA VAL A 125 -0.15 29.65 -3.00
C VAL A 125 0.16 30.94 -3.76
N ALA A 126 1.06 30.87 -4.75
CA ALA A 126 1.44 32.00 -5.61
C ALA A 126 2.37 31.54 -6.76
N ASN A 127 2.46 32.35 -7.82
CA ASN A 127 3.51 32.27 -8.85
C ASN A 127 4.03 33.70 -9.18
N PRO A 128 5.31 34.04 -8.91
CA PRO A 128 6.31 33.20 -8.26
C PRO A 128 6.04 33.08 -6.75
N PRO A 129 6.39 31.94 -6.11
CA PRO A 129 6.21 31.75 -4.68
C PRO A 129 7.18 32.63 -3.86
N LYS A 130 6.70 33.10 -2.71
CA LYS A 130 7.49 33.96 -1.79
C LYS A 130 8.40 33.18 -0.84
N SER A 131 8.17 31.89 -0.70
CA SER A 131 8.90 30.94 0.14
C SER A 131 8.79 29.54 -0.47
N PRO A 132 9.70 28.60 -0.14
CA PRO A 132 9.61 27.23 -0.63
C PRO A 132 8.25 26.58 -0.28
N LEU A 133 7.64 25.95 -1.27
CA LEU A 133 6.31 25.33 -1.23
C LEU A 133 6.36 23.93 -0.62
N GLY A 134 5.38 23.60 0.20
CA GLY A 134 5.19 22.29 0.80
C GLY A 134 4.57 21.27 -0.15
N MET A 135 4.37 20.04 0.34
CA MET A 135 3.73 18.98 -0.44
C MET A 135 2.29 19.36 -0.81
N CYS A 136 1.93 19.19 -2.08
CA CYS A 136 0.65 19.57 -2.69
C CYS A 136 0.39 21.08 -2.77
N GLU A 137 1.40 21.91 -2.53
CA GLU A 137 1.35 23.37 -2.71
C GLU A 137 1.95 23.79 -4.04
N GLY A 138 1.31 24.76 -4.69
CA GLY A 138 1.67 25.29 -6.00
C GLY A 138 1.81 26.82 -5.96
N ASP A 139 2.24 27.48 -7.02
CA ASP A 139 2.44 27.01 -8.39
C ASP A 139 3.95 27.08 -8.69
N CYS A 140 4.63 25.94 -8.54
CA CYS A 140 6.09 25.86 -8.68
C CYS A 140 6.51 25.90 -10.15
N ASP A 141 7.59 26.60 -10.51
CA ASP A 141 8.12 26.53 -11.87
C ASP A 141 9.26 25.50 -11.98
N THR A 142 10.00 25.28 -10.88
CA THR A 142 11.13 24.35 -10.79
C THR A 142 11.20 23.65 -9.44
N ASP A 143 11.98 22.56 -9.35
CA ASP A 143 12.23 21.86 -8.08
C ASP A 143 12.75 22.78 -6.96
N ARG A 144 13.38 23.92 -7.30
CA ARG A 144 13.91 24.88 -6.32
C ARG A 144 12.82 25.67 -5.59
N ASP A 145 11.62 25.71 -6.16
CA ASP A 145 10.47 26.36 -5.54
C ASP A 145 9.85 25.49 -4.45
N CYS A 146 10.27 24.23 -4.34
CA CYS A 146 9.74 23.25 -3.39
C CYS A 146 10.65 23.11 -2.16
N LEU A 147 10.04 22.76 -1.02
CA LEU A 147 10.74 22.58 0.24
C LEU A 147 11.52 21.26 0.28
N GLY A 148 12.83 21.34 0.56
CA GLY A 148 13.66 20.17 0.81
C GLY A 148 13.91 19.31 -0.43
N GLU A 149 13.57 18.01 -0.35
CA GLU A 149 13.73 17.04 -1.47
C GLU A 149 12.49 16.93 -2.37
N LEU A 150 11.49 17.80 -2.18
CA LEU A 150 10.30 17.80 -3.02
C LEU A 150 10.66 18.24 -4.45
N LYS A 151 9.93 17.68 -5.42
CA LYS A 151 10.06 18.03 -6.84
C LYS A 151 8.83 18.77 -7.31
N CYS A 152 8.98 19.54 -8.38
CA CYS A 152 7.87 20.24 -9.00
C CYS A 152 7.19 19.34 -10.02
N TYR A 153 5.93 18.96 -9.75
CA TYR A 153 5.12 18.19 -10.68
C TYR A 153 4.44 19.12 -11.69
N GLN A 154 5.04 19.18 -12.88
CA GLN A 154 4.57 19.98 -14.00
C GLN A 154 3.30 19.38 -14.61
N ARG A 155 2.18 20.12 -14.58
CA ARG A 155 0.88 19.66 -15.11
C ARG A 155 0.58 20.29 -16.46
N ASN A 156 0.04 19.47 -17.38
CA ASN A 156 -0.28 19.92 -18.74
C ASN A 156 -1.80 20.07 -18.99
N ARG A 157 -2.64 19.59 -18.06
CA ARG A 157 -4.09 19.65 -18.12
C ARG A 157 -4.73 19.80 -16.73
N PRO A 158 -5.91 20.43 -16.62
CA PRO A 158 -6.69 20.43 -15.40
C PRO A 158 -6.96 19.01 -14.90
N SER A 159 -7.09 18.85 -13.60
CA SER A 159 -7.45 17.57 -12.95
C SER A 159 -6.44 16.44 -13.20
N GLN A 160 -5.24 16.75 -13.70
CA GLN A 160 -4.15 15.81 -13.72
C GLN A 160 -3.70 15.52 -12.29
N ARG A 161 -3.79 14.24 -11.90
CA ARG A 161 -3.39 13.77 -10.56
C ARG A 161 -1.92 14.08 -10.28
N VAL A 162 -1.67 14.63 -9.10
CA VAL A 162 -0.33 14.83 -8.54
C VAL A 162 -0.03 13.67 -7.58
N PRO A 163 1.08 12.93 -7.76
CA PRO A 163 1.42 11.82 -6.89
C PRO A 163 1.49 12.25 -5.42
N GLY A 164 0.74 11.57 -4.55
CA GLY A 164 0.73 11.90 -3.12
C GLY A 164 -0.34 12.89 -2.67
N CYS A 165 -1.12 13.48 -3.58
CA CYS A 165 -2.14 14.47 -3.26
C CYS A 165 -3.55 13.94 -3.55
N ASP A 166 -4.54 14.43 -2.80
CA ASP A 166 -5.96 14.20 -3.09
C ASP A 166 -6.44 15.16 -4.18
N ALA A 167 -7.40 14.70 -5.01
CA ALA A 167 -8.05 15.53 -6.02
C ALA A 167 -8.94 16.62 -5.39
N GLY A 168 -9.24 17.66 -6.16
CA GLY A 168 -9.96 18.86 -5.70
C GLY A 168 -9.05 19.93 -5.08
N GLY A 169 -9.65 21.00 -4.54
CA GLY A 169 -8.89 22.24 -4.24
C GLY A 169 -8.63 23.01 -5.54
N ASP A 170 -7.39 23.43 -5.77
CA ASP A 170 -6.97 24.16 -6.98
C ASP A 170 -6.70 23.25 -8.20
N ASP A 171 -7.54 22.22 -8.35
CA ASP A 171 -7.40 21.17 -9.34
C ASP A 171 -8.02 21.51 -10.71
N ASN A 172 -8.75 22.64 -10.79
CA ASN A 172 -9.45 23.07 -12.02
C ASN A 172 -8.54 23.81 -13.01
N ASN A 173 -7.31 24.12 -12.60
CA ASN A 173 -6.30 24.81 -13.41
C ASN A 173 -5.13 23.88 -13.73
N LYS A 174 -4.16 24.39 -14.50
CA LYS A 174 -2.94 23.67 -14.87
C LYS A 174 -1.73 24.01 -13.97
N HIS A 175 -1.96 24.57 -12.78
CA HIS A 175 -0.88 24.90 -11.84
C HIS A 175 -0.01 23.70 -11.52
N ASP A 176 1.25 23.92 -11.25
CA ASP A 176 2.21 22.90 -10.88
C ASP A 176 2.28 22.75 -9.37
N PHE A 177 2.63 21.58 -8.89
CA PHE A 177 2.56 21.29 -7.46
C PHE A 177 3.78 20.53 -6.97
N CYS A 178 4.27 20.92 -5.81
CA CYS A 178 5.37 20.22 -5.16
C CYS A 178 4.91 18.85 -4.67
N TYR A 179 5.67 17.81 -4.99
CA TYR A 179 5.37 16.43 -4.63
C TYR A 179 6.61 15.69 -4.17
N LYS A 180 6.38 14.60 -3.44
CA LYS A 180 7.46 13.70 -3.03
C LYS A 180 7.70 12.69 -4.14
N GLU A 181 8.84 12.79 -4.80
CA GLU A 181 9.25 11.78 -5.78
C GLU A 181 9.38 10.40 -5.11
N PRO A 182 8.69 9.37 -5.62
CA PRO A 182 8.87 8.01 -5.14
C PRO A 182 10.31 7.55 -5.42
N LYS A 183 11.02 7.12 -4.37
CA LYS A 183 12.38 6.54 -4.48
C LYS A 183 12.29 5.01 -4.44
N LEU A 184 13.05 4.34 -5.31
CA LEU A 184 13.19 2.89 -5.27
C LEU A 184 13.92 2.45 -3.99
N LYS A 185 13.46 1.35 -3.39
CA LYS A 185 14.01 0.77 -2.16
C LYS A 185 14.23 -0.73 -2.34
N TYR A 186 15.46 -1.19 -2.20
CA TYR A 186 15.75 -2.62 -2.06
C TYR A 186 15.43 -3.06 -0.63
N VAL A 187 14.59 -4.07 -0.48
CA VAL A 187 14.16 -4.62 0.82
C VAL A 187 14.53 -6.10 1.00
N GLY A 188 15.33 -6.66 0.08
CA GLY A 188 15.82 -8.05 0.11
C GLY A 188 15.24 -8.93 -1.00
N ASN A 189 15.96 -10.02 -1.32
CA ASN A 189 15.51 -11.12 -2.16
C ASN A 189 15.79 -12.45 -1.41
N PRO A 190 14.78 -13.26 -1.04
CA PRO A 190 13.36 -13.03 -1.28
C PRO A 190 12.80 -11.91 -0.36
N PRO A 191 11.77 -11.17 -0.81
CA PRO A 191 11.16 -10.12 -0.01
C PRO A 191 10.40 -10.69 1.19
N LYS A 192 10.79 -10.30 2.42
CA LYS A 192 10.18 -10.78 3.68
C LYS A 192 8.71 -10.38 3.89
N ARG A 193 8.19 -9.47 3.08
CA ARG A 193 6.80 -8.97 3.10
C ARG A 193 6.40 -8.62 1.68
N PRO A 194 5.11 -8.67 1.32
CA PRO A 194 4.71 -8.19 0.00
C PRO A 194 5.12 -6.72 -0.19
N LEU A 195 5.61 -6.40 -1.38
CA LEU A 195 6.32 -5.17 -1.72
C LEU A 195 5.34 -4.03 -2.00
N SER A 196 5.53 -2.90 -1.34
CA SER A 196 4.83 -1.65 -1.63
C SER A 196 5.41 -0.97 -2.88
N MET A 197 4.75 0.10 -3.35
CA MET A 197 5.18 0.83 -4.54
C MET A 197 6.62 1.30 -4.38
N CYS A 198 7.41 1.10 -5.43
CA CYS A 198 8.85 1.42 -5.45
C CYS A 198 9.69 0.58 -4.46
N GLN A 199 9.22 -0.58 -4.00
CA GLN A 199 10.05 -1.56 -3.29
C GLN A 199 10.40 -2.72 -4.22
N GLY A 200 11.67 -3.13 -4.21
CA GLY A 200 12.18 -4.34 -4.87
C GLY A 200 12.93 -5.21 -3.85
N ASP A 201 13.40 -6.40 -4.18
CA ASP A 201 13.54 -6.97 -5.52
C ASP A 201 12.46 -8.04 -5.70
N CYS A 202 11.39 -7.70 -6.41
CA CYS A 202 10.36 -8.68 -6.74
C CYS A 202 10.90 -9.63 -7.80
N ASP A 203 10.54 -10.89 -7.74
CA ASP A 203 10.77 -11.86 -8.80
C ASP A 203 9.52 -11.92 -9.72
N ASP A 204 8.33 -11.90 -9.14
CA ASP A 204 7.04 -11.87 -9.85
C ASP A 204 5.96 -10.98 -9.17
N ASP A 205 4.78 -10.90 -9.79
CA ASP A 205 3.67 -10.08 -9.31
C ASP A 205 3.16 -10.52 -7.92
N ASP A 206 3.35 -11.78 -7.52
CA ASP A 206 2.91 -12.30 -6.22
C ASP A 206 3.79 -11.76 -5.07
N ASP A 207 4.98 -11.24 -5.38
CA ASP A 207 5.82 -10.53 -4.42
C ASP A 207 5.29 -9.15 -4.05
N CYS A 208 4.38 -8.59 -4.84
CA CYS A 208 3.92 -7.22 -4.73
C CYS A 208 2.60 -7.07 -3.94
N LEU A 209 2.42 -5.94 -3.24
CA LEU A 209 1.17 -5.64 -2.54
C LEU A 209 0.07 -5.22 -3.52
N GLY A 210 -1.07 -5.90 -3.41
CA GLY A 210 -2.32 -5.48 -4.04
C GLY A 210 -2.22 -5.51 -5.55
N ASN A 211 -2.00 -4.33 -6.16
CA ASN A 211 -2.05 -4.13 -7.60
C ASN A 211 -0.73 -3.77 -8.26
N LEU A 212 0.35 -3.76 -7.49
CA LEU A 212 1.67 -3.48 -8.00
C LEU A 212 2.12 -4.66 -8.86
N LYS A 213 2.70 -4.35 -10.02
CA LYS A 213 3.32 -5.35 -10.87
C LYS A 213 4.80 -5.36 -10.60
N CYS A 214 5.38 -6.54 -10.59
CA CYS A 214 6.81 -6.65 -10.61
C CYS A 214 7.34 -6.12 -11.94
N PHE A 215 8.28 -5.19 -11.86
CA PHE A 215 8.93 -4.62 -13.02
C PHE A 215 10.41 -4.96 -12.98
N GLN A 216 10.78 -5.96 -13.77
CA GLN A 216 12.16 -6.35 -13.97
C GLN A 216 12.86 -5.32 -14.85
N ARG A 217 13.91 -4.68 -14.31
CA ARG A 217 14.66 -3.65 -15.03
C ARG A 217 15.80 -4.30 -15.82
N GLU A 218 15.96 -3.90 -17.07
CA GLU A 218 17.10 -4.33 -17.89
C GLU A 218 18.40 -3.66 -17.46
N ASP A 219 18.33 -2.47 -16.84
CA ASP A 219 19.49 -1.75 -16.30
C ASP A 219 19.14 -0.82 -15.12
N SER A 220 20.18 -0.24 -14.50
CA SER A 220 20.05 0.65 -13.36
C SER A 220 19.60 2.09 -13.68
N LYS A 221 19.37 2.43 -14.95
CA LYS A 221 18.97 3.78 -15.40
C LYS A 221 17.54 3.86 -15.89
N SER A 222 16.95 2.73 -16.29
CA SER A 222 15.58 2.67 -16.79
C SER A 222 14.59 3.02 -15.68
N PRO A 223 13.66 3.96 -15.92
CA PRO A 223 12.63 4.32 -14.93
C PRO A 223 11.68 3.15 -14.70
N VAL A 224 11.22 3.00 -13.46
CA VAL A 224 10.16 2.05 -13.11
C VAL A 224 8.82 2.75 -13.32
N PRO A 225 7.91 2.20 -14.16
CA PRO A 225 6.60 2.80 -14.46
C PRO A 225 5.66 2.98 -13.27
#